data_AF-A0A386AWS7-F1
#
_entry.id   AF-A0A386AWS7-F1
#
_cell.length_a   1.000
_cell.length_b   1.000
_cell.length_c   1.000
_cell.angle_alpha   90.00
_cell.angle_beta   90.00
_cell.angle_gamma   90.00
#
_symmetry.space_group_name_H-M   'P 1'
#
loop_
_entity.id
_entity.type
_entity.pdbx_description
1 polymer ?
#
loop_
_entity_poly.entity_id
_entity_poly.type
_entity_poly.pdbx_seq_one_letter_code
_entity_poly.pdbx_strand_id
1 'polypeptide(L)'
;MIKNILEPEWQAIIGFTYYSVKKTICKLFKIIKYKKKIYIFETKITGFLKLKFLKIILRRFPIKNLLLKCIKNKSIDLSIELKDLLLNICLFEIENKIFIENTTIIRHKNELLIISENKKNIFYIKNTLDVWFNQRGLKLILPKLINLQNESFQFIGFELKKKKNVILIQPSVDSKKKIIFNLSKIWKFHYGHPIYQVIKAINNYIIDCKNYYKFCNIDYSINLNQNLFGQALQFAKRTHPKKSIGWIFKKYFKKSNKNKFIYFDNDPQNGIIILKNF
;
A
#
# COMPACT_ATOMS: atom_id res chain seq x y z
N MET A 1 22.25 5.03 12.22
CA MET A 1 23.59 5.31 11.67
C MET A 1 23.90 4.45 10.44
N ILE A 2 23.94 3.11 10.53
CA ILE A 2 24.27 2.22 9.40
C ILE A 2 23.30 2.33 8.21
N LYS A 3 21.98 2.44 8.47
CA LYS A 3 20.96 2.61 7.42
C LYS A 3 21.21 3.86 6.58
N ASN A 4 21.38 5.02 7.20
CA ASN A 4 21.60 6.30 6.51
C ASN A 4 22.84 6.30 5.62
N ILE A 5 23.82 5.45 5.92
CA ILE A 5 25.02 5.27 5.09
C ILE A 5 24.72 4.38 3.87
N LEU A 6 23.90 3.33 4.04
CA LEU A 6 23.58 2.37 2.98
C LEU A 6 22.46 2.83 2.04
N GLU A 7 21.49 3.58 2.55
CA GLU A 7 20.31 4.01 1.80
C GLU A 7 20.64 4.79 0.51
N PRO A 8 21.51 5.81 0.51
CA PRO A 8 21.82 6.59 -0.71
C PRO A 8 22.52 5.76 -1.79
N GLU A 9 23.49 4.91 -1.42
CA GLU A 9 24.19 4.04 -2.39
C GLU A 9 23.22 3.04 -3.05
N TRP A 10 22.30 2.49 -2.27
CA TRP A 10 21.30 1.56 -2.78
C TRP A 10 20.20 2.23 -3.57
N GLN A 11 19.76 3.42 -3.16
CA GLN A 11 18.84 4.22 -3.97
C GLN A 11 19.45 4.55 -5.34
N ALA A 12 20.76 4.72 -5.45
CA ALA A 12 21.44 4.92 -6.73
C ALA A 12 21.46 3.66 -7.61
N ILE A 13 21.68 2.47 -7.04
CA ILE A 13 21.76 1.19 -7.79
C ILE A 13 20.37 0.65 -8.16
N ILE A 14 19.45 0.65 -7.19
CA ILE A 14 18.12 0.04 -7.30
C ILE A 14 17.12 1.06 -7.89
N GLY A 15 17.35 2.36 -7.72
CA GLY A 15 16.39 3.40 -8.05
C GLY A 15 15.19 3.43 -7.08
N PHE A 16 14.48 4.56 -7.03
CA PHE A 16 13.27 4.76 -6.19
C PHE A 16 12.05 3.92 -6.62
N THR A 17 12.23 2.89 -7.44
CA THR A 17 11.15 2.22 -8.18
C THR A 17 10.41 1.16 -7.36
N TYR A 18 11.11 0.45 -6.47
CA TYR A 18 10.62 -0.78 -5.83
C TYR A 18 9.64 -0.57 -4.67
N TYR A 19 9.69 0.60 -4.05
CA TYR A 19 8.83 0.95 -2.91
C TYR A 19 7.63 1.80 -3.29
N SER A 20 7.62 2.34 -4.51
CA SER A 20 6.56 3.24 -4.92
C SER A 20 5.34 2.44 -5.36
N VAL A 21 4.33 2.38 -4.48
CA VAL A 21 3.00 1.81 -4.77
C VAL A 21 2.47 2.34 -6.11
N LYS A 22 2.66 3.64 -6.39
CA LYS A 22 2.33 4.27 -7.67
C LYS A 22 2.97 3.55 -8.85
N LYS A 23 4.29 3.36 -8.83
CA LYS A 23 5.01 2.73 -9.96
C LYS A 23 4.59 1.27 -10.12
N THR A 24 4.45 0.54 -9.01
CA THR A 24 4.05 -0.88 -9.02
C THR A 24 2.65 -1.06 -9.63
N ILE A 25 1.68 -0.24 -9.23
CA ILE A 25 0.31 -0.31 -9.75
C ILE A 25 0.24 0.14 -11.20
N CYS A 26 0.95 1.21 -11.58
CA CYS A 26 0.99 1.63 -12.98
C CYS A 26 1.61 0.55 -13.88
N LYS A 27 2.69 -0.12 -13.44
CA LYS A 27 3.31 -1.23 -14.16
C LYS A 27 2.31 -2.39 -14.31
N LEU A 28 1.66 -2.77 -13.21
CA LEU A 28 0.64 -3.82 -13.19
C LEU A 28 -0.53 -3.51 -14.11
N PHE A 29 -1.05 -2.28 -14.09
CA PHE A 29 -2.14 -1.85 -14.97
C PHE A 29 -1.75 -1.92 -16.44
N LYS A 30 -0.56 -1.42 -16.81
CA LYS A 30 -0.06 -1.48 -18.19
C LYS A 30 0.01 -2.92 -18.69
N ILE A 31 0.51 -3.85 -17.88
CA ILE A 31 0.64 -5.27 -18.26
C ILE A 31 -0.73 -5.90 -18.47
N ILE A 32 -1.68 -5.63 -17.58
CA ILE A 32 -2.99 -6.29 -17.62
C ILE A 32 -3.86 -5.72 -18.76
N LYS A 33 -3.71 -4.43 -19.10
CA LYS A 33 -4.61 -3.74 -20.04
C LYS A 33 -4.65 -4.37 -21.43
N TYR A 34 -3.52 -4.83 -21.95
CA TYR A 34 -3.40 -5.28 -23.34
C TYR A 34 -3.61 -6.79 -23.54
N LYS A 35 -3.51 -7.59 -22.48
CA LYS A 35 -3.51 -9.06 -22.59
C LYS A 35 -4.94 -9.59 -22.51
N LYS A 36 -5.35 -10.57 -23.34
CA LYS A 36 -6.71 -11.15 -23.31
C LYS A 36 -6.90 -12.12 -22.14
N LYS A 37 -5.99 -13.09 -21.98
CA LYS A 37 -5.96 -14.08 -20.90
C LYS A 37 -4.79 -13.78 -19.97
N ILE A 38 -5.03 -13.75 -18.66
CA ILE A 38 -3.99 -13.40 -17.68
C ILE A 38 -4.15 -14.29 -16.46
N TYR A 39 -3.08 -15.01 -16.16
CA TYR A 39 -2.89 -15.70 -14.91
C TYR A 39 -1.91 -14.90 -14.04
N ILE A 40 -2.26 -14.75 -12.77
CA ILE A 40 -1.44 -14.10 -11.76
C ILE A 40 -1.13 -15.14 -10.70
N PHE A 41 0.15 -15.29 -10.39
CA PHE A 41 0.60 -16.10 -9.27
C PHE A 41 1.12 -15.19 -8.18
N GLU A 42 0.40 -15.17 -7.07
CA GLU A 42 0.71 -14.39 -5.88
C GLU A 42 1.45 -15.28 -4.88
N THR A 43 2.59 -14.79 -4.39
CA THR A 43 3.37 -15.43 -3.33
C THR A 43 3.99 -14.41 -2.40
N LYS A 44 4.39 -14.88 -1.22
CA LYS A 44 5.17 -14.08 -0.27
C LYS A 44 6.53 -14.72 -0.04
N ILE A 45 7.54 -13.88 0.07
CA ILE A 45 8.92 -14.27 0.37
C ILE A 45 9.11 -14.22 1.88
N THR A 46 9.63 -15.30 2.46
CA THR A 46 9.98 -15.39 3.88
C THR A 46 11.34 -16.06 4.07
N GLY A 47 11.86 -15.96 5.29
CA GLY A 47 13.14 -16.57 5.67
C GLY A 47 14.25 -15.54 5.88
N PHE A 48 15.43 -16.04 6.21
CA PHE A 48 16.62 -15.23 6.49
C PHE A 48 17.72 -15.57 5.50
N LEU A 49 18.39 -14.54 5.01
CA LEU A 49 19.51 -14.69 4.10
C LEU A 49 20.67 -15.42 4.79
N LYS A 50 21.17 -16.49 4.16
CA LYS A 50 22.36 -17.20 4.61
C LYS A 50 23.57 -16.28 4.59
N LEU A 51 24.41 -16.37 5.64
CA LEU A 51 25.62 -15.56 5.81
C LEU A 51 26.59 -15.65 4.62
N LYS A 52 26.68 -16.82 3.97
CA LYS A 52 27.52 -17.02 2.79
C LYS A 52 27.14 -16.07 1.65
N PHE A 53 25.85 -15.84 1.43
CA PHE A 53 25.36 -14.94 0.38
C PHE A 53 25.48 -13.48 0.76
N LEU A 54 25.21 -13.14 2.03
CA LEU A 54 25.44 -11.79 2.54
C LEU A 54 26.89 -11.34 2.31
N LYS A 55 27.88 -12.22 2.52
CA LYS A 55 29.29 -11.91 2.22
C LYS A 55 29.55 -11.61 0.74
N ILE A 56 28.89 -12.35 -0.18
CA ILE A 56 29.04 -12.16 -1.63
C ILE A 56 28.46 -10.80 -2.03
N ILE A 57 27.26 -10.51 -1.56
CA ILE A 57 26.54 -9.26 -1.85
C ILE A 57 27.30 -8.07 -1.27
N LEU A 58 27.73 -8.18 -0.01
CA LEU A 58 28.47 -7.15 0.69
C LEU A 58 29.90 -6.99 0.17
N ARG A 59 30.39 -7.86 -0.74
CA ARG A 59 31.76 -7.76 -1.28
C ARG A 59 32.03 -6.43 -1.97
N ARG A 60 31.00 -5.85 -2.59
CA ARG A 60 31.03 -4.55 -3.27
C ARG A 60 30.98 -3.35 -2.32
N PHE A 61 30.85 -3.56 -1.00
CA PHE A 61 30.61 -2.48 -0.03
C PHE A 61 31.87 -2.07 0.73
N PRO A 62 32.13 -0.76 0.87
CA PRO A 62 33.26 -0.25 1.64
C PRO A 62 33.15 -0.58 3.14
N ILE A 63 31.92 -0.63 3.70
CA ILE A 63 31.66 -0.87 5.13
C ILE A 63 31.30 -2.36 5.42
N LYS A 64 31.68 -3.27 4.52
CA LYS A 64 31.35 -4.71 4.64
C LYS A 64 31.84 -5.33 5.96
N ASN A 65 33.00 -4.92 6.45
CA ASN A 65 33.62 -5.52 7.63
C ASN A 65 32.83 -5.21 8.91
N LEU A 66 32.33 -3.98 9.06
CA LEU A 66 31.48 -3.57 10.18
C LEU A 66 30.13 -4.29 10.13
N LEU A 67 29.48 -4.34 8.96
CA LEU A 67 28.23 -5.09 8.79
C LEU A 67 28.38 -6.58 9.09
N LEU A 68 29.44 -7.21 8.58
CA LEU A 68 29.70 -8.63 8.82
C LEU A 68 30.03 -8.93 10.29
N LYS A 69 30.71 -8.01 10.99
CA LYS A 69 30.97 -8.11 12.44
C LYS A 69 29.68 -7.98 13.24
N CYS A 70 28.83 -7.01 12.91
CA CYS A 70 27.51 -6.83 13.51
C CYS A 70 26.60 -8.06 13.33
N ILE A 71 26.59 -8.65 12.13
CA ILE A 71 25.78 -9.84 11.82
C ILE A 71 26.32 -11.08 12.56
N LYS A 72 27.64 -11.26 12.63
CA LYS A 72 28.27 -12.43 13.28
C LYS A 72 28.06 -12.46 14.79
N ASN A 73 28.08 -11.30 15.44
CA ASN A 73 28.02 -11.23 16.89
C ASN A 73 26.62 -11.52 17.46
N LYS A 74 25.60 -11.81 16.62
CA LYS A 74 24.17 -11.90 17.00
C LYS A 74 23.66 -10.69 17.81
N SER A 75 24.46 -9.64 17.95
CA SER A 75 24.33 -8.60 18.96
C SER A 75 23.36 -7.50 18.55
N ILE A 76 22.78 -7.61 17.36
CA ILE A 76 21.81 -6.67 16.86
C ILE A 76 20.76 -7.54 16.19
N ASP A 77 19.57 -7.62 16.80
CA ASP A 77 18.34 -7.76 16.04
C ASP A 77 18.48 -6.78 14.88
N LEU A 78 18.86 -7.25 13.68
CA LEU A 78 18.97 -6.37 12.52
C LEU A 78 17.63 -5.66 12.47
N SER A 79 17.64 -4.35 12.79
CA SER A 79 16.44 -3.52 12.84
C SER A 79 15.63 -3.86 11.60
N ILE A 80 14.33 -4.04 11.72
CA ILE A 80 13.44 -4.50 10.61
C ILE A 80 13.82 -3.82 9.28
N GLU A 81 14.18 -2.54 9.34
CA GLU A 81 14.64 -1.72 8.22
C GLU A 81 15.92 -2.21 7.51
N LEU A 82 16.93 -2.71 8.23
CA LEU A 82 18.16 -3.28 7.65
C LEU A 82 17.89 -4.65 7.01
N LYS A 83 16.99 -5.46 7.59
CA LYS A 83 16.55 -6.73 6.99
C LYS A 83 15.84 -6.46 5.65
N ASP A 84 14.95 -5.47 5.63
CA ASP A 84 14.27 -5.05 4.40
C ASP A 84 15.25 -4.56 3.33
N LEU A 85 16.23 -3.74 3.73
CA LEU A 85 17.28 -3.28 2.82
C LEU A 85 18.06 -4.45 2.21
N LEU A 86 18.59 -5.36 3.05
CA LEU A 86 19.34 -6.55 2.60
C LEU A 86 18.50 -7.46 1.71
N LEU A 87 17.21 -7.59 2.00
CA LEU A 87 16.31 -8.36 1.16
C LEU A 87 16.16 -7.70 -0.22
N ASN A 88 15.92 -6.39 -0.32
CA ASN A 88 15.81 -5.72 -1.62
C ASN A 88 17.04 -5.89 -2.49
N ILE A 89 18.21 -5.81 -1.87
CA ILE A 89 19.48 -5.99 -2.53
C ILE A 89 19.55 -7.36 -3.20
N CYS A 90 19.21 -8.41 -2.45
CA CYS A 90 19.18 -9.77 -3.00
C CYS A 90 18.18 -9.87 -4.15
N LEU A 91 16.99 -9.27 -3.97
CA LEU A 91 15.88 -9.41 -4.90
C LEU A 91 16.08 -8.61 -6.20
N PHE A 92 16.91 -7.57 -6.20
CA PHE A 92 17.26 -6.82 -7.42
C PHE A 92 17.92 -7.71 -8.48
N GLU A 93 18.75 -8.68 -8.08
CA GLU A 93 19.39 -9.60 -9.03
C GLU A 93 18.41 -10.51 -9.77
N ILE A 94 17.21 -10.76 -9.22
CA ILE A 94 16.20 -11.65 -9.80
C ILE A 94 15.63 -11.05 -11.08
N GLU A 95 15.29 -9.75 -11.06
CA GLU A 95 14.65 -9.08 -12.19
C GLU A 95 15.56 -9.00 -13.42
N ASN A 96 16.88 -8.99 -13.21
CA ASN A 96 17.86 -8.93 -14.28
C ASN A 96 18.25 -10.31 -14.83
N LYS A 97 17.99 -11.41 -14.10
CA LYS A 97 18.44 -12.77 -14.48
C LYS A 97 17.35 -13.69 -15.00
N ILE A 98 16.08 -13.49 -14.60
CA ILE A 98 14.99 -14.40 -14.98
C ILE A 98 14.17 -13.75 -16.08
N PHE A 99 14.58 -13.97 -17.33
CA PHE A 99 13.82 -13.57 -18.51
C PHE A 99 13.19 -14.80 -19.16
N ILE A 100 11.87 -14.84 -19.16
CA ILE A 100 11.10 -15.70 -20.06
C ILE A 100 10.16 -14.78 -20.81
N GLU A 101 10.15 -14.91 -22.13
CA GLU A 101 9.27 -14.13 -22.98
C GLU A 101 7.81 -14.20 -22.50
N ASN A 102 7.13 -13.06 -22.58
CA ASN A 102 5.72 -12.89 -22.20
C ASN A 102 5.37 -13.09 -20.72
N THR A 103 6.38 -13.22 -19.84
CA THR A 103 6.18 -13.23 -18.39
C THR A 103 6.66 -11.93 -17.76
N THR A 104 6.00 -11.50 -16.68
CA THR A 104 6.43 -10.31 -15.95
C THR A 104 6.36 -10.56 -14.47
N ILE A 105 7.46 -10.24 -13.80
CA ILE A 105 7.56 -10.28 -12.35
C ILE A 105 7.35 -8.87 -11.82
N ILE A 106 6.45 -8.74 -10.85
CA ILE A 106 6.21 -7.51 -10.12
C ILE A 106 6.43 -7.81 -8.64
N ARG A 107 7.22 -6.96 -7.99
CA ARG A 107 7.50 -7.08 -6.58
C ARG A 107 7.06 -5.84 -5.83
N HIS A 108 6.58 -6.04 -4.60
CA HIS A 108 6.40 -4.98 -3.63
C HIS A 108 6.73 -5.49 -2.22
N LYS A 109 7.84 -5.00 -1.66
CA LYS A 109 8.42 -5.53 -0.41
C LYS A 109 8.64 -7.05 -0.51
N ASN A 110 7.90 -7.83 0.28
CA ASN A 110 7.98 -9.30 0.36
C ASN A 110 6.93 -9.98 -0.51
N GLU A 111 6.00 -9.23 -1.10
CA GLU A 111 4.97 -9.78 -2.00
C GLU A 111 5.53 -9.83 -3.42
N LEU A 112 5.35 -10.98 -4.06
CA LEU A 112 5.83 -11.28 -5.41
C LEU A 112 4.67 -11.76 -6.27
N LEU A 113 4.52 -11.13 -7.43
CA LEU A 113 3.55 -11.47 -8.46
C LEU A 113 4.27 -11.94 -9.72
N ILE A 114 3.87 -13.10 -10.22
CA ILE A 114 4.27 -13.60 -11.53
C ILE A 114 3.05 -13.53 -12.44
N ILE A 115 3.15 -12.76 -13.52
CA ILE A 115 2.05 -12.52 -14.45
C ILE A 115 2.41 -13.13 -15.80
N SER A 116 1.52 -13.94 -16.35
CA SER A 116 1.71 -14.60 -17.65
C SER A 116 0.36 -14.87 -18.32
N GLU A 117 0.37 -15.03 -19.64
CA GLU A 117 -0.80 -15.54 -20.39
C GLU A 117 -0.90 -17.06 -20.32
N ASN A 118 0.22 -17.74 -20.11
CA ASN A 118 0.31 -19.19 -20.03
C ASN A 118 0.63 -19.63 -18.60
N LYS A 119 -0.24 -20.48 -18.04
CA LYS A 119 -0.11 -21.11 -16.73
C LYS A 119 1.15 -21.98 -16.62
N LYS A 120 1.62 -22.61 -17.71
CA LYS A 120 2.86 -23.42 -17.71
C LYS A 120 4.10 -22.56 -17.40
N ASN A 121 4.19 -21.37 -18.01
CA ASN A 121 5.31 -20.45 -17.78
C ASN A 121 5.39 -20.00 -16.33
N ILE A 122 4.23 -19.80 -15.67
CA ILE A 122 4.18 -19.47 -14.25
C ILE A 122 4.82 -20.56 -13.41
N PHE A 123 4.47 -21.82 -13.64
CA PHE A 123 5.02 -22.93 -12.86
C PHE A 123 6.52 -23.12 -13.09
N TYR A 124 6.99 -22.94 -14.32
CA TYR A 124 8.41 -22.98 -14.63
C TYR A 124 9.17 -21.87 -13.87
N ILE A 125 8.69 -20.62 -13.92
CA ILE A 125 9.32 -19.50 -13.20
C ILE A 125 9.26 -19.74 -11.69
N LYS A 126 8.12 -20.20 -11.18
CA LYS A 126 7.95 -20.53 -9.76
C LYS A 126 8.98 -21.55 -9.31
N ASN A 127 9.20 -22.63 -10.06
CA ASN A 127 10.19 -23.64 -9.71
C ASN A 127 11.62 -23.08 -9.75
N THR A 128 11.95 -22.29 -10.78
CA THR A 128 13.24 -21.60 -10.89
C THR A 128 13.47 -20.65 -9.71
N LEU A 129 12.45 -19.89 -9.31
CA LEU A 129 12.48 -19.00 -8.15
C LEU A 129 12.63 -19.78 -6.85
N ASP A 130 11.90 -20.89 -6.67
CA ASP A 130 12.00 -21.73 -5.46
C ASP A 130 13.43 -22.23 -5.26
N VAL A 131 14.07 -22.76 -6.31
CA VAL A 131 15.48 -23.19 -6.25
C VAL A 131 16.39 -22.01 -5.90
N TRP A 132 16.21 -20.87 -6.58
CA TRP A 132 17.02 -19.67 -6.38
C TRP A 132 16.91 -19.11 -4.95
N PHE A 133 15.70 -19.11 -4.38
CA PHE A 133 15.42 -18.65 -3.02
C PHE A 133 15.98 -19.61 -1.97
N ASN A 134 15.75 -20.92 -2.15
CA ASN A 134 16.20 -21.95 -1.21
C ASN A 134 17.72 -21.97 -1.06
N GLN A 135 18.46 -21.79 -2.16
CA GLN A 135 19.92 -21.65 -2.13
C GLN A 135 20.34 -20.53 -1.16
N ARG A 136 19.61 -19.41 -1.13
CA ARG A 136 19.89 -18.22 -0.32
C ARG A 136 19.28 -18.23 1.10
N GLY A 137 18.50 -19.25 1.44
CA GLY A 137 17.81 -19.35 2.75
C GLY A 137 16.45 -18.67 2.80
N LEU A 138 15.91 -18.27 1.64
CA LEU A 138 14.58 -17.73 1.48
C LEU A 138 13.63 -18.82 0.98
N LYS A 139 12.33 -18.64 1.23
CA LYS A 139 11.26 -19.56 0.80
C LYS A 139 10.07 -18.76 0.28
N LEU A 140 9.42 -19.28 -0.77
CA LEU A 140 8.11 -18.80 -1.19
C LEU A 140 7.03 -19.49 -0.36
N ILE A 141 6.08 -18.71 0.13
CA ILE A 141 4.94 -19.20 0.91
C ILE A 141 3.63 -18.63 0.35
N LEU A 142 2.52 -19.24 0.76
CA LEU A 142 1.15 -18.84 0.40
C LEU A 142 0.93 -18.71 -1.12
N PRO A 143 1.32 -19.73 -1.92
CA PRO A 143 1.16 -19.66 -3.37
C PRO A 143 -0.33 -19.68 -3.75
N LYS A 144 -0.77 -18.63 -4.44
CA LYS A 144 -2.13 -18.53 -4.98
C LYS A 144 -2.09 -18.24 -6.47
N LEU A 145 -2.72 -19.10 -7.26
CA LEU A 145 -2.89 -18.88 -8.69
C LEU A 145 -4.29 -18.34 -8.97
N ILE A 146 -4.35 -17.22 -9.69
CA ILE A 146 -5.57 -16.46 -9.94
C ILE A 146 -5.74 -16.31 -11.44
N ASN A 147 -6.93 -16.67 -11.94
CA ASN A 147 -7.33 -16.35 -13.30
C ASN A 147 -8.14 -15.05 -13.27
N LEU A 148 -7.53 -13.95 -13.74
CA LEU A 148 -8.14 -12.62 -13.66
C LEU A 148 -9.38 -12.47 -14.56
N GLN A 149 -9.65 -13.44 -15.45
CA GLN A 149 -10.89 -13.44 -16.24
C GLN A 149 -12.13 -13.78 -15.41
N ASN A 150 -11.95 -14.63 -14.39
CA ASN A 150 -13.06 -15.20 -13.63
C ASN A 150 -13.17 -14.56 -12.23
N GLU A 151 -12.05 -14.12 -11.67
CA GLU A 151 -11.97 -13.67 -10.27
C GLU A 151 -11.32 -12.28 -10.15
N SER A 152 -11.64 -11.58 -9.06
CA SER A 152 -10.92 -10.36 -8.70
C SER A 152 -9.64 -10.69 -7.94
N PHE A 153 -8.65 -9.81 -8.08
CA PHE A 153 -7.35 -9.92 -7.47
C PHE A 153 -7.11 -8.73 -6.55
N GLN A 154 -6.59 -8.96 -5.35
CA GLN A 154 -6.27 -7.88 -4.42
C GLN A 154 -4.75 -7.75 -4.25
N PHE A 155 -4.24 -6.52 -4.34
CA PHE A 155 -2.81 -6.25 -4.21
C PHE A 155 -2.56 -4.85 -3.64
N ILE A 156 -1.74 -4.76 -2.58
CA ILE A 156 -1.35 -3.49 -1.93
C ILE A 156 -2.55 -2.58 -1.58
N GLY A 157 -3.68 -3.20 -1.21
CA GLY A 157 -4.92 -2.49 -0.86
C GLY A 157 -5.79 -2.05 -2.04
N PHE A 158 -5.44 -2.45 -3.27
CA PHE A 158 -6.27 -2.29 -4.45
C PHE A 158 -6.93 -3.62 -4.80
N GLU A 159 -8.16 -3.54 -5.29
CA GLU A 159 -8.85 -4.64 -5.94
C GLU A 159 -8.90 -4.37 -7.45
N LEU A 160 -8.45 -5.37 -8.20
CA LEU A 160 -8.37 -5.40 -9.65
C LEU A 160 -9.37 -6.44 -10.14
N LYS A 161 -10.32 -6.01 -10.96
CA LYS A 161 -11.31 -6.91 -11.58
C LYS A 161 -11.33 -6.67 -13.08
N LYS A 162 -11.11 -7.71 -13.87
CA LYS A 162 -11.26 -7.60 -15.32
C LYS A 162 -12.72 -7.81 -15.70
N LYS A 163 -13.28 -6.88 -16.47
CA LYS A 163 -14.60 -6.99 -17.10
C LYS A 163 -14.45 -6.81 -18.60
N LYS A 164 -14.57 -7.91 -19.35
CA LYS A 164 -14.38 -7.91 -20.81
C LYS A 164 -13.02 -7.29 -21.19
N ASN A 165 -13.04 -6.09 -21.78
CA ASN A 165 -11.85 -5.36 -22.23
C ASN A 165 -11.40 -4.25 -21.27
N VAL A 166 -12.14 -4.02 -20.18
CA VAL A 166 -11.84 -2.97 -19.19
C VAL A 166 -11.37 -3.60 -17.89
N ILE A 167 -10.35 -3.02 -17.28
CA ILE A 167 -9.91 -3.37 -15.93
C ILE A 167 -10.50 -2.35 -14.98
N LEU A 168 -11.16 -2.84 -13.96
CA LEU A 168 -11.72 -2.06 -12.87
C LEU A 168 -10.74 -2.10 -11.70
N ILE A 169 -10.35 -0.92 -11.22
CA ILE A 169 -9.45 -0.70 -10.10
C ILE A 169 -10.17 0.12 -9.06
N GLN A 170 -10.26 -0.41 -7.86
CA GLN A 170 -10.83 0.28 -6.70
C GLN A 170 -10.03 -0.09 -5.44
N PRO A 171 -10.20 0.63 -4.32
CA PRO A 171 -9.68 0.15 -3.04
C PRO A 171 -10.35 -1.19 -2.69
N SER A 172 -9.60 -2.12 -2.10
CA SER A 172 -10.17 -3.39 -1.64
C SER A 172 -11.22 -3.16 -0.53
N VAL A 173 -12.11 -4.13 -0.35
CA VAL A 173 -13.12 -4.08 0.74
C VAL A 173 -12.46 -3.84 2.10
N ASP A 174 -11.37 -4.55 2.39
CA ASP A 174 -10.63 -4.40 3.64
C ASP A 174 -9.96 -3.03 3.76
N SER A 175 -9.51 -2.46 2.65
CA SER A 175 -8.95 -1.12 2.64
C SER A 175 -10.00 -0.07 2.93
N LYS A 176 -11.19 -0.18 2.33
CA LYS A 176 -12.34 0.71 2.64
C LYS A 176 -12.70 0.62 4.13
N LYS A 177 -12.76 -0.60 4.69
CA LYS A 177 -13.00 -0.81 6.14
C LYS A 177 -11.91 -0.17 7.00
N LYS A 178 -10.63 -0.33 6.63
CA LYS A 178 -9.50 0.30 7.34
C LYS A 178 -9.57 1.83 7.32
N ILE A 179 -9.94 2.43 6.19
CA ILE A 179 -10.16 3.89 6.08
C ILE A 179 -11.23 4.34 7.08
N ILE A 180 -12.40 3.69 7.08
CA ILE A 180 -13.52 4.01 7.98
C ILE A 180 -13.11 3.85 9.46
N PHE A 181 -12.38 2.77 9.75
CA PHE A 181 -11.89 2.49 11.10
C PHE A 181 -10.90 3.53 11.59
N ASN A 182 -9.94 3.93 10.74
CA ASN A 182 -8.96 4.95 11.09
C ASN A 182 -9.61 6.33 11.26
N LEU A 183 -10.58 6.69 10.41
CA LEU A 183 -11.40 7.88 10.63
C LEU A 183 -12.08 7.85 12.00
N SER A 184 -12.68 6.70 12.38
CA SER A 184 -13.32 6.56 13.69
C SER A 184 -12.36 6.77 14.86
N LYS A 185 -11.09 6.39 14.71
CA LYS A 185 -10.04 6.66 15.71
C LYS A 185 -9.73 8.14 15.79
N ILE A 186 -9.61 8.83 14.66
CA ILE A 186 -9.35 10.28 14.62
C ILE A 186 -10.49 11.03 15.32
N TRP A 187 -11.75 10.69 15.02
CA TRP A 187 -12.92 11.28 15.70
C TRP A 187 -12.88 11.06 17.21
N LYS A 188 -12.57 9.84 17.67
CA LYS A 188 -12.51 9.51 19.09
C LYS A 188 -11.37 10.22 19.81
N PHE A 189 -10.19 10.27 19.17
CA PHE A 189 -9.01 10.90 19.74
C PHE A 189 -9.23 12.39 20.00
N HIS A 190 -9.94 13.07 19.09
CA HIS A 190 -10.22 14.51 19.22
C HIS A 190 -11.49 14.80 20.02
N TYR A 191 -11.95 13.89 20.87
CA TYR A 191 -13.08 14.18 21.74
C TYR A 191 -12.73 15.32 22.72
N GLY A 192 -13.62 16.31 22.85
CA GLY A 192 -13.37 17.51 23.65
C GLY A 192 -12.53 18.60 22.97
N HIS A 193 -11.93 18.32 21.80
CA HIS A 193 -11.21 19.33 21.04
C HIS A 193 -12.15 20.26 20.26
N PRO A 194 -11.68 21.48 19.90
CA PRO A 194 -12.37 22.33 18.95
C PRO A 194 -12.61 21.64 17.60
N ILE A 195 -13.81 21.83 17.03
CA ILE A 195 -14.26 21.09 15.84
C ILE A 195 -13.39 21.39 14.62
N TYR A 196 -12.93 22.64 14.45
CA TYR A 196 -12.00 23.00 13.38
C TYR A 196 -10.71 22.16 13.40
N GLN A 197 -10.17 21.80 14.58
CA GLN A 197 -8.98 20.94 14.69
C GLN A 197 -9.29 19.52 14.22
N VAL A 198 -10.47 19.00 14.59
CA VAL A 198 -10.96 17.68 14.18
C VAL A 198 -11.12 17.63 12.65
N ILE A 199 -11.72 18.67 12.06
CA ILE A 199 -11.87 18.79 10.60
C ILE A 199 -10.50 18.83 9.91
N LYS A 200 -9.52 19.58 10.44
CA LYS A 200 -8.14 19.59 9.88
C LYS A 200 -7.52 18.19 9.88
N ALA A 201 -7.55 17.50 11.01
CA ALA A 201 -6.96 16.16 11.15
C ALA A 201 -7.59 15.17 10.16
N ILE A 202 -8.92 15.20 10.03
CA ILE A 202 -9.64 14.32 9.11
C ILE A 202 -9.35 14.69 7.66
N ASN A 203 -9.34 15.99 7.32
CA ASN A 203 -9.04 16.45 5.97
C ASN A 203 -7.65 16.00 5.52
N ASN A 204 -6.64 16.07 6.39
CA ASN A 204 -5.29 15.57 6.10
C ASN A 204 -5.32 14.07 5.79
N TYR A 205 -6.00 13.27 6.62
CA TYR A 205 -6.15 11.83 6.38
C TYR A 205 -6.87 11.51 5.06
N ILE A 206 -7.91 12.27 4.71
CA ILE A 206 -8.65 12.11 3.45
C ILE A 206 -7.76 12.45 2.25
N ILE A 207 -6.95 13.52 2.35
CA ILE A 207 -6.01 13.90 1.30
C ILE A 207 -4.99 12.78 1.06
N ASP A 208 -4.44 12.18 2.13
CA ASP A 208 -3.52 11.06 2.01
C ASP A 208 -4.17 9.85 1.34
N CYS A 209 -5.41 9.53 1.73
CA CYS A 209 -6.18 8.46 1.09
C CYS A 209 -6.43 8.74 -0.39
N LYS A 210 -6.84 9.97 -0.74
CA LYS A 210 -7.04 10.39 -2.13
C LYS A 210 -5.77 10.27 -2.95
N ASN A 211 -4.64 10.73 -2.38
CA ASN A 211 -3.34 10.67 -3.04
C ASN A 211 -2.88 9.23 -3.29
N TYR A 212 -3.17 8.33 -2.35
CA TYR A 212 -2.86 6.91 -2.48
C TYR A 212 -3.76 6.22 -3.54
N TYR A 213 -5.08 6.42 -3.46
CA TYR A 213 -6.07 5.78 -4.32
C TYR A 213 -6.43 6.54 -5.60
N LYS A 214 -5.67 7.59 -5.97
CA LYS A 214 -5.91 8.39 -7.20
C LYS A 214 -5.85 7.60 -8.51
N PHE A 215 -5.29 6.39 -8.49
CA PHE A 215 -5.18 5.51 -9.66
C PHE A 215 -6.40 4.59 -9.84
N CYS A 216 -7.36 4.63 -8.91
CA CYS A 216 -8.63 3.95 -9.08
C CYS A 216 -9.44 4.60 -10.19
N ASN A 217 -10.10 3.79 -11.01
CA ASN A 217 -10.95 4.25 -12.10
C ASN A 217 -12.45 4.06 -11.81
N ILE A 218 -12.78 3.35 -10.73
CA ILE A 218 -14.13 3.29 -10.19
C ILE A 218 -14.28 4.37 -9.13
N ASP A 219 -15.41 5.06 -9.14
CA ASP A 219 -15.81 5.90 -8.02
C ASP A 219 -16.10 5.04 -6.77
N TYR A 220 -15.20 5.12 -5.79
CA TYR A 220 -15.31 4.46 -4.49
C TYR A 220 -15.75 5.40 -3.38
N SER A 221 -15.97 6.68 -3.69
CA SER A 221 -16.15 7.76 -2.71
C SER A 221 -17.51 7.70 -2.03
N ILE A 222 -18.56 7.23 -2.72
CA ILE A 222 -19.95 7.29 -2.26
C ILE A 222 -20.13 6.66 -0.87
N ASN A 223 -19.74 5.40 -0.70
CA ASN A 223 -19.91 4.69 0.57
C ASN A 223 -19.00 5.26 1.67
N LEU A 224 -17.81 5.73 1.33
CA LEU A 224 -16.90 6.35 2.29
C LEU A 224 -17.45 7.69 2.78
N ASN A 225 -18.01 8.50 1.88
CA ASN A 225 -18.60 9.79 2.18
C ASN A 225 -19.86 9.66 3.04
N GLN A 226 -20.70 8.65 2.80
CA GLN A 226 -21.84 8.35 3.65
C GLN A 226 -21.42 7.98 5.08
N ASN A 227 -20.40 7.11 5.22
CA ASN A 227 -19.86 6.75 6.53
C ASN A 227 -19.22 7.95 7.24
N LEU A 228 -18.45 8.75 6.51
CA LEU A 228 -17.82 9.97 7.02
C LEU A 228 -18.88 10.95 7.54
N PHE A 229 -19.95 11.17 6.77
CA PHE A 229 -21.08 12.01 7.18
C PHE A 229 -21.76 11.47 8.46
N GLY A 230 -22.01 10.16 8.50
CA GLY A 230 -22.56 9.50 9.69
C GLY A 230 -21.68 9.67 10.92
N GLN A 231 -20.36 9.52 10.77
CA GLN A 231 -19.40 9.75 11.86
C GLN A 231 -19.38 11.21 12.33
N ALA A 232 -19.42 12.18 11.41
CA ALA A 232 -19.49 13.60 11.74
C ALA A 232 -20.77 13.94 12.53
N LEU A 233 -21.92 13.42 12.08
CA LEU A 233 -23.19 13.60 12.77
C LEU A 233 -23.17 12.98 14.18
N GLN A 234 -22.61 11.77 14.32
CA GLN A 234 -22.46 11.12 15.63
C GLN A 234 -21.52 11.92 16.55
N PHE A 235 -20.42 12.44 16.02
CA PHE A 235 -19.49 13.27 16.78
C PHE A 235 -20.20 14.53 17.29
N ALA A 236 -20.91 15.25 16.42
CA ALA A 236 -21.66 16.44 16.79
C ALA A 236 -22.75 16.15 17.85
N LYS A 237 -23.47 15.02 17.73
CA LYS A 237 -24.43 14.57 18.75
C LYS A 237 -23.77 14.30 20.10
N ARG A 238 -22.63 13.61 20.12
CA ARG A 238 -21.87 13.33 21.36
C ARG A 238 -21.31 14.59 22.00
N THR A 239 -20.96 15.61 21.21
CA THR A 239 -20.51 16.91 21.75
C THR A 239 -21.65 17.73 22.35
N HIS A 240 -22.90 17.52 21.92
CA HIS A 240 -24.07 18.29 22.36
C HIS A 240 -25.24 17.37 22.75
N PRO A 241 -25.13 16.59 23.85
CA PRO A 241 -26.13 15.58 24.21
C PRO A 241 -27.51 16.17 24.51
N LYS A 242 -27.58 17.43 24.97
CA LYS A 242 -28.83 18.13 25.30
C LYS A 242 -29.46 18.89 24.13
N LYS A 243 -28.86 18.86 22.93
CA LYS A 243 -29.35 19.64 21.77
C LYS A 243 -30.03 18.74 20.74
N SER A 244 -31.08 19.27 20.11
CA SER A 244 -31.81 18.54 19.07
C SER A 244 -30.98 18.40 17.79
N ILE A 245 -31.33 17.41 16.97
CA ILE A 245 -30.73 17.19 15.66
C ILE A 245 -30.86 18.43 14.77
N GLY A 246 -32.02 19.09 14.78
CA GLY A 246 -32.24 20.32 14.00
C GLY A 246 -31.26 21.43 14.38
N TRP A 247 -30.95 21.59 15.67
CA TRP A 247 -29.94 22.55 16.13
C TRP A 247 -28.52 22.17 15.67
N ILE A 248 -28.18 20.87 15.76
CA ILE A 248 -26.88 20.35 15.29
C ILE A 248 -26.69 20.62 13.79
N PHE A 249 -27.72 20.37 12.97
CA PHE A 249 -27.68 20.66 11.54
C PHE A 249 -27.48 22.15 11.27
N LYS A 250 -28.25 23.02 11.92
CA LYS A 250 -28.11 24.49 11.75
C LYS A 250 -26.71 24.99 12.16
N LYS A 251 -26.13 24.41 13.22
CA LYS A 251 -24.84 24.87 13.75
C LYS A 251 -23.63 24.35 12.96
N TYR A 252 -23.65 23.07 12.58
CA TYR A 252 -22.45 22.39 12.06
C TYR A 252 -22.55 21.91 10.63
N PHE A 253 -23.71 22.00 9.99
CA PHE A 253 -23.91 21.52 8.63
C PHE A 253 -24.44 22.64 7.72
N LYS A 254 -23.69 22.96 6.67
CA LYS A 254 -24.11 23.93 5.65
C LYS A 254 -24.50 23.19 4.38
N LYS A 255 -25.51 23.69 3.66
CA LYS A 255 -25.81 23.19 2.30
C LYS A 255 -24.71 23.66 1.35
N SER A 256 -24.15 22.72 0.60
CA SER A 256 -23.26 23.00 -0.52
C SER A 256 -24.05 23.43 -1.76
N ASN A 257 -23.34 23.94 -2.77
CA ASN A 257 -23.92 24.30 -4.07
C ASN A 257 -24.62 23.11 -4.77
N LYS A 258 -24.32 21.87 -4.37
CA LYS A 258 -24.96 20.65 -4.87
C LYS A 258 -26.10 20.16 -3.95
N ASN A 259 -26.62 21.02 -3.07
CA ASN A 259 -27.64 20.72 -2.07
C ASN A 259 -27.30 19.57 -1.10
N LYS A 260 -26.01 19.24 -0.95
CA LYS A 260 -25.54 18.26 0.04
C LYS A 260 -25.10 18.98 1.31
N PHE A 261 -25.50 18.48 2.47
CA PHE A 261 -25.00 18.98 3.76
C PHE A 261 -23.52 18.65 3.92
N ILE A 262 -22.72 19.65 4.27
CA ILE A 262 -21.30 19.49 4.57
C ILE A 262 -21.03 19.98 6.00
N TYR A 263 -20.28 19.18 6.74
CA TYR A 263 -19.83 19.50 8.08
C TYR A 263 -18.77 20.61 8.04
N PHE A 264 -18.90 21.63 8.89
CA PHE A 264 -18.00 22.78 8.91
C PHE A 264 -17.83 23.35 10.32
N ASP A 265 -16.77 24.16 10.50
CA ASP A 265 -16.56 24.98 11.69
C ASP A 265 -15.78 26.25 11.30
N ASN A 266 -15.69 27.21 12.22
CA ASN A 266 -14.90 28.42 12.03
C ASN A 266 -13.57 28.28 12.78
N ASP A 267 -12.48 28.22 12.03
CA ASP A 267 -11.12 28.30 12.56
C ASP A 267 -10.79 29.77 12.86
N PRO A 268 -10.40 30.12 14.10
CA PRO A 268 -10.06 31.49 14.46
C PRO A 268 -8.91 32.08 13.62
N GLN A 269 -8.05 31.24 13.04
CA GLN A 269 -6.90 31.70 12.23
C GLN A 269 -7.19 31.72 10.73
N ASN A 270 -7.91 30.72 10.21
CA ASN A 270 -8.07 30.50 8.76
C ASN A 270 -9.51 30.71 8.25
N GLY A 271 -10.43 31.14 9.12
CA GLY A 271 -11.84 31.31 8.77
C GLY A 271 -12.58 29.97 8.64
N ILE A 272 -13.57 29.92 7.74
CA ILE A 272 -14.45 28.74 7.60
C ILE A 272 -13.65 27.53 7.10
N ILE A 273 -13.65 26.44 7.88
CA ILE A 273 -13.11 25.15 7.46
C ILE A 273 -14.22 24.12 7.23
N ILE A 274 -14.11 23.40 6.12
CA ILE A 274 -15.12 22.46 5.67
C ILE A 274 -14.53 21.05 5.62
N LEU A 275 -15.32 20.05 6.04
CA LEU A 275 -14.97 18.64 5.91
C LEU A 275 -14.96 18.21 4.44
N LYS A 276 -13.80 17.75 3.96
CA LYS A 276 -13.60 17.27 2.60
C LYS A 276 -14.27 15.90 2.42
N ASN A 277 -14.70 15.63 1.21
CA ASN A 277 -15.18 14.32 0.77
C ASN A 277 -14.02 13.53 0.15
N PHE A 278 -14.15 12.19 0.10
CA PHE A 278 -13.40 11.28 -0.77
C PHE A 278 -13.69 11.53 -2.24
#